data_AF-A0AA38N1B0-F1
#
_entry.id   AF-A0AA38N1B0-F1
#
_cell.length_a   1.000
_cell.length_b   1.000
_cell.length_c   1.000
_cell.angle_alpha   90.00
_cell.angle_beta   90.00
_cell.angle_gamma   90.00
#
_symmetry.space_group_name_H-M   'P 1'
#
loop_
_entity.id
_entity.type
_entity.pdbx_description
1 polymer ?
#
loop_
_entity_poly.entity_id
_entity_poly.type
_entity_poly.pdbx_seq_one_letter_code
_entity_poly.pdbx_strand_id
1 'polypeptide(L)'
;AQGDLASISRPGFEEWQENRNGARGGKEQNKAVRTNWFHPFLWVGIDAAMRKADWSCEDAVKILHHEHPELYGKLTRRVIWKWK
;
A
#
# COMPACT_ATOMS: atom_id res chain seq x y z
N ALA A 1 -7.91 -5.04 41.22
CA ALA A 1 -8.38 -4.30 40.03
C ALA A 1 -7.16 -3.63 39.42
N GLN A 2 -6.83 -3.74 38.14
CA GLN A 2 -7.67 -3.81 36.94
C GLN A 2 -7.14 -4.90 36.00
N GLY A 3 -8.05 -5.75 35.51
CA GLY A 3 -7.78 -6.61 34.36
C GLY A 3 -7.94 -5.79 33.09
N ASP A 4 -6.98 -5.93 32.17
CA ASP A 4 -7.04 -5.36 30.84
C ASP A 4 -8.25 -5.98 30.09
N LEU A 5 -9.20 -5.12 29.70
CA LEU A 5 -10.40 -5.46 28.95
C LEU A 5 -10.09 -6.11 27.58
N ALA A 6 -8.84 -6.04 27.10
CA ALA A 6 -8.41 -6.67 25.87
C ALA A 6 -8.21 -8.20 25.98
N SER A 7 -8.03 -8.76 27.18
CA SER A 7 -7.79 -10.20 27.36
C SER A 7 -9.08 -11.03 27.46
N ILE A 8 -10.21 -10.40 27.79
CA ILE A 8 -11.48 -11.10 28.10
C ILE A 8 -12.31 -11.40 26.84
N SER A 9 -12.01 -10.77 25.70
CA SER A 9 -12.81 -10.85 24.47
C SER A 9 -12.32 -11.89 23.46
N ARG A 10 -11.43 -12.82 23.83
CA ARG A 10 -11.07 -13.95 22.96
C ARG A 10 -11.94 -15.17 23.27
N PRO A 11 -13.01 -15.44 22.49
CA PRO A 11 -13.65 -16.75 22.54
C PRO A 11 -12.61 -17.81 22.15
N GLY A 12 -12.49 -18.85 22.97
CA GLY A 12 -11.56 -19.96 22.83
C GLY A 12 -11.72 -20.72 21.51
N PHE A 13 -11.07 -20.23 20.47
CA PHE A 13 -10.95 -20.88 19.17
C PHE A 13 -9.49 -20.83 18.72
N GLU A 14 -8.60 -21.41 19.54
CA GLU A 14 -7.20 -21.65 19.16
C GLU A 14 -7.09 -22.70 18.04
N GLU A 15 -8.09 -23.58 17.90
CA GLU A 15 -8.12 -24.66 16.91
C GLU A 15 -8.28 -24.20 15.46
N TRP A 16 -8.86 -23.01 15.22
CA TRP A 16 -9.07 -22.49 13.86
C TRP A 16 -7.76 -22.09 13.17
N GLN A 17 -6.72 -21.77 13.94
CA GLN A 17 -5.51 -21.13 13.39
C GLN A 17 -4.47 -22.16 12.95
N GLU A 18 -4.48 -23.37 13.52
CA GLU A 18 -3.49 -24.41 13.19
C GLU A 18 -3.76 -25.08 11.83
N ASN A 19 -5.02 -25.13 11.40
CA ASN A 19 -5.42 -25.82 10.17
C ASN A 19 -5.28 -25.00 8.86
N ARG A 20 -4.76 -23.76 8.92
CA ARG A 20 -4.45 -22.95 7.72
C ARG A 20 -2.98 -22.90 7.33
N ASN A 21 -2.12 -23.69 7.96
CA ASN A 21 -0.81 -24.00 7.38
C ASN A 21 -0.95 -25.03 6.24
N GLY A 22 -1.74 -24.68 5.23
CA GLY A 22 -1.66 -25.25 3.90
C GLY A 22 -0.38 -24.78 3.21
N ALA A 23 0.77 -25.02 3.84
CA ALA A 23 2.09 -24.79 3.26
C ALA A 23 2.38 -25.91 2.26
N ARG A 24 1.68 -25.91 1.11
CA ARG A 24 2.15 -26.61 -0.09
C ARG A 24 3.32 -25.82 -0.67
N GLY A 25 4.52 -26.10 -0.17
CA GLY A 25 5.79 -25.73 -0.79
C GLY A 25 5.98 -24.22 -0.92
N GLY A 26 6.58 -23.61 0.09
CA GLY A 26 6.89 -22.18 0.14
C GLY A 26 7.42 -21.65 -1.20
N LYS A 27 6.52 -21.04 -1.97
CA LYS A 27 6.91 -20.11 -3.01
C LYS A 27 7.16 -18.81 -2.27
N GLU A 28 8.42 -18.39 -2.20
CA GLU A 28 8.75 -16.99 -1.95
C GLU A 28 7.74 -16.15 -2.74
N GLN A 29 7.00 -15.28 -2.06
CA GLN A 29 6.13 -14.35 -2.76
C GLN A 29 7.04 -13.51 -3.64
N ASN A 30 7.09 -13.86 -4.93
CA ASN A 30 7.84 -13.11 -5.93
C ASN A 30 7.49 -11.64 -5.72
N LYS A 31 8.50 -10.79 -5.48
CA LYS A 31 8.32 -9.34 -5.38
C LYS A 31 7.42 -8.92 -6.53
N ALA A 32 6.31 -8.24 -6.21
CA ALA A 32 5.35 -7.81 -7.21
C ALA A 32 6.09 -7.13 -8.37
N VAL A 33 6.05 -7.76 -9.55
CA VAL A 33 6.83 -7.32 -10.73
C VAL A 33 6.32 -5.96 -11.23
N ARG A 34 5.09 -5.59 -10.86
CA ARG A 34 4.42 -4.36 -11.30
C ARG A 34 3.68 -3.71 -10.13
N THR A 35 3.97 -2.44 -9.89
CA THR A 35 3.20 -1.62 -8.95
C THR A 35 1.82 -1.33 -9.53
N ASN A 36 0.76 -1.67 -8.79
CA ASN A 36 -0.58 -1.19 -9.11
C ASN A 36 -0.70 0.28 -8.68
N TRP A 37 -0.42 1.19 -9.61
CA TRP A 37 -0.53 2.63 -9.37
C TRP A 37 -1.96 3.10 -9.07
N PHE A 38 -2.96 2.28 -9.43
CA PHE A 38 -4.38 2.52 -9.13
C PHE A 38 -4.83 1.86 -7.83
N HIS A 39 -3.91 1.63 -6.88
CA HIS A 39 -4.27 1.19 -5.53
C HIS A 39 -4.67 2.38 -4.64
N PRO A 40 -5.81 2.36 -3.92
CA PRO A 40 -6.33 3.49 -3.14
C PRO A 40 -5.32 4.11 -2.16
N PHE A 41 -4.44 3.29 -1.57
CA PHE A 41 -3.35 3.77 -0.71
C PHE A 41 -2.43 4.80 -1.39
N LEU A 42 -2.14 4.63 -2.68
CA LEU A 42 -1.26 5.53 -3.43
C LEU A 42 -2.01 6.78 -3.92
N TRP A 43 -3.34 6.74 -4.02
CA TRP A 43 -4.15 7.81 -4.60
C TRP A 43 -4.05 9.09 -3.79
N VAL A 44 -4.08 8.97 -2.47
CA VAL A 44 -4.03 10.13 -1.58
C VAL A 44 -2.73 10.92 -1.79
N GLY A 45 -1.60 10.22 -1.95
CA GLY A 45 -0.32 10.86 -2.26
C GLY A 45 -0.29 11.47 -3.67
N ILE A 46 -0.78 10.76 -4.68
CA ILE A 46 -0.82 11.25 -6.06
C ILE A 46 -1.72 12.50 -6.17
N ASP A 47 -2.90 12.48 -5.54
CA ASP A 47 -3.85 13.61 -5.54
C ASP A 47 -3.28 14.83 -4.81
N ALA A 48 -2.65 14.63 -3.65
CA ALA A 48 -1.98 15.70 -2.93
C ALA A 48 -0.85 16.34 -3.76
N ALA A 49 -0.03 15.51 -4.44
CA ALA A 49 1.02 15.99 -5.31
C ALA A 49 0.47 16.72 -6.55
N MET A 50 -0.62 16.24 -7.14
CA MET A 50 -1.30 16.90 -8.25
C MET A 50 -1.84 18.28 -7.86
N ARG A 51 -2.41 18.41 -6.65
CA ARG A 51 -2.85 19.71 -6.11
C ARG A 51 -1.68 20.66 -5.86
N LYS A 52 -0.55 20.17 -5.33
CA LYS A 52 0.69 20.96 -5.15
C LYS A 52 1.31 21.40 -6.49
N ALA A 53 1.11 20.61 -7.53
CA ALA A 53 1.68 20.82 -8.86
C ALA A 53 0.75 21.64 -9.79
N ASP A 54 -0.32 22.25 -9.28
CA ASP A 54 -1.33 22.94 -10.10
C ASP A 54 -1.82 22.08 -11.29
N TRP A 55 -2.02 20.79 -11.03
CA TRP A 55 -2.43 19.78 -12.03
C TRP A 55 -1.42 19.51 -13.16
N SER A 56 -0.17 19.94 -13.01
CA SER A 56 0.95 19.55 -13.88
C SER A 56 1.40 18.12 -13.59
N CYS A 57 1.22 17.21 -14.55
CA CYS A 57 1.63 15.82 -14.38
C CYS A 57 3.16 15.65 -14.22
N GLU A 58 3.96 16.51 -14.85
CA GLU A 58 5.43 16.44 -14.72
C GLU A 58 5.89 16.84 -13.34
N ASP A 59 5.35 17.95 -12.84
CA ASP A 59 5.77 18.46 -11.54
C ASP A 59 5.23 17.58 -10.42
N ALA A 60 4.04 16.98 -10.57
CA ALA A 60 3.54 15.97 -9.65
C ALA A 60 4.48 14.75 -9.55
N VAL A 61 5.02 14.24 -10.68
CA VAL A 61 6.02 13.16 -10.64
C VAL A 61 7.28 13.60 -9.91
N LYS A 62 7.79 14.82 -10.18
CA LYS A 62 8.99 15.34 -9.51
C LYS A 62 8.78 15.44 -8.00
N ILE A 63 7.62 15.95 -7.56
CA ILE A 63 7.25 16.04 -6.15
C ILE A 63 7.20 14.64 -5.52
N LEU A 64 6.50 13.69 -6.16
CA LEU A 64 6.37 12.32 -5.64
C LEU A 64 7.72 11.58 -5.56
N HIS A 65 8.58 11.77 -6.55
CA HIS A 65 9.93 11.20 -6.53
C HIS A 65 10.81 11.84 -5.46
N HIS A 66 10.60 13.12 -5.14
CA HIS A 66 11.37 13.81 -4.11
C HIS A 66 10.90 13.45 -2.70
N GLU A 67 9.58 13.41 -2.46
CA GLU A 67 8.99 13.16 -1.14
C GLU A 67 9.08 11.67 -0.74
N HIS A 68 8.80 10.76 -1.68
CA HIS A 68 8.67 9.32 -1.42
C HIS A 68 9.27 8.48 -2.56
N PRO A 69 10.59 8.55 -2.80
CA PRO A 69 11.25 7.81 -3.89
C PRO A 69 11.06 6.29 -3.79
N GLU A 70 10.92 5.73 -2.59
CA GLU A 70 10.72 4.31 -2.35
C GLU A 70 9.37 3.79 -2.86
N LEU A 71 8.34 4.63 -2.83
CA LEU A 71 7.00 4.28 -3.29
C LEU A 71 6.80 4.66 -4.76
N TYR A 72 7.27 5.84 -5.15
CA TYR A 72 6.95 6.43 -6.45
C TYR A 72 8.11 6.46 -7.42
N GLY A 73 9.33 6.01 -7.10
CA GLY A 73 10.49 6.14 -7.99
C GLY A 73 10.36 5.45 -9.36
N LYS A 74 9.39 4.54 -9.52
CA LYS A 74 9.02 3.91 -10.80
C LYS A 74 7.78 4.52 -11.47
N LEU A 75 7.17 5.53 -10.86
CA LEU A 75 6.02 6.22 -11.38
C LEU A 75 6.46 7.06 -12.59
N THR A 76 5.59 7.15 -13.58
CA THR A 76 5.89 7.91 -14.80
C THR A 76 4.78 8.91 -15.06
N ARG A 77 5.11 10.01 -15.76
CA ARG A 77 4.14 11.02 -16.20
C ARG A 77 2.95 10.39 -16.92
N ARG A 78 3.19 9.35 -17.73
CA ARG A 78 2.15 8.64 -18.48
C ARG A 78 1.14 7.93 -17.56
N VAL A 79 1.57 7.46 -16.39
CA VAL A 79 0.67 6.90 -15.40
C VAL A 79 -0.17 8.02 -14.80
N ILE A 80 0.44 9.12 -14.33
CA ILE A 80 -0.27 10.28 -13.76
C ILE A 80 -1.27 10.89 -14.74
N TRP A 81 -0.94 10.95 -16.03
CA TRP A 81 -1.86 11.46 -17.04
C TRP A 81 -3.20 10.70 -17.10
N LYS A 82 -3.23 9.42 -16.74
CA LYS A 82 -4.46 8.62 -16.67
C LYS A 82 -5.33 8.93 -15.44
N TRP A 83 -4.85 9.77 -14.52
CA TRP A 83 -5.57 10.24 -13.33
C TRP A 83 -6.33 11.54 -13.58
N LYS A 84 -5.92 12.27 -14.61
CA LYS A 84 -6.63 13.46 -15.07
C LYS A 84 -7.82 13.03 -15.92
#